data_AF-A0A1S2MYN2-F1
#
_entry.id   AF-A0A1S2MYN2-F1
#
_cell.length_a   1.000
_cell.length_b   1.000
_cell.length_c   1.000
_cell.angle_alpha   90.00
_cell.angle_beta   90.00
_cell.angle_gamma   90.00
#
_symmetry.space_group_name_H-M   'P 1'
#
loop_
_entity.id
_entity.type
_entity.pdbx_description
1 polymer ?
#
loop_
_entity_poly.entity_id
_entity_poly.type
_entity_poly.pdbx_seq_one_letter_code
_entity_poly.pdbx_strand_id
1 'polypeptide(L)'
;MSANPELAVAAATAMAWPPILAVDPGSRSTGICLRIGTAALEAVTVERTGGDGHEHAAACRYAQQVIEAAREITRRNREALNREAVARGVQPGGLRHAAETLVTPTPRPVKGRQMGVAPRVLEHLPGAATVLGAVVGTWPRAILVPPRGGDHGGWDAVEGAPDNLRGRTPSGWLSGGSDRSHQRSAWAIAGAAHVLAAQPRSEQVRAASRAVASLSPSLDPESLIPALRAGLAQAGAWDLLDHLPALAAASVAVMTRGDRARADAARASVANFLEGSLA
;
A
#
# COMPACT_ATOMS: atom_id res chain seq x y z
N MET A 1 -9.77 16.84 -9.41
CA MET A 1 -9.88 16.27 -8.04
C MET A 1 -8.78 16.93 -7.23
N SER A 2 -9.11 17.63 -6.13
CA SER A 2 -8.08 18.17 -5.23
C SER A 2 -7.31 17.03 -4.58
N ALA A 3 -5.98 17.16 -4.49
CA ALA A 3 -5.23 16.36 -3.53
C ALA A 3 -5.76 16.72 -2.14
N ASN A 4 -6.49 15.81 -1.50
CA ASN A 4 -7.06 16.04 -0.17
C ASN A 4 -5.89 16.07 0.84
N PRO A 5 -5.62 17.17 1.54
CA PRO A 5 -4.57 17.21 2.58
C PRO A 5 -4.78 16.14 3.66
N GLU A 6 -6.02 15.74 3.93
CA GLU A 6 -6.34 14.62 4.84
C GLU A 6 -5.85 13.27 4.29
N LEU A 7 -5.76 13.10 2.97
CA LEU A 7 -5.29 11.87 2.35
C LEU A 7 -3.82 11.60 2.69
N ALA A 8 -3.00 12.64 2.87
CA ALA A 8 -1.59 12.46 3.23
C ALA A 8 -1.42 12.00 4.69
N VAL A 9 -2.17 12.60 5.61
CA VAL A 9 -2.21 12.17 7.01
C VAL A 9 -2.76 10.74 7.10
N ALA A 10 -3.85 10.45 6.38
CA ALA A 10 -4.42 9.11 6.29
C ALA A 10 -3.44 8.11 5.65
N ALA A 11 -2.70 8.53 4.62
CA ALA A 11 -1.67 7.70 3.99
C ALA A 11 -0.53 7.40 4.97
N ALA A 12 -0.10 8.34 5.80
CA ALA A 12 0.95 8.12 6.78
C ALA A 12 0.53 7.14 7.88
N THR A 13 -0.73 7.19 8.30
CA THR A 13 -1.29 6.35 9.37
C THR A 13 -1.99 5.08 8.88
N ALA A 14 -2.09 4.88 7.56
CA ALA A 14 -2.73 3.70 6.98
C ALA A 14 -2.00 2.41 7.39
N MET A 15 -2.69 1.57 8.17
CA MET A 15 -2.24 0.26 8.66
C MET A 15 -2.76 -0.92 7.81
N ALA A 16 -3.12 -0.67 6.56
CA ALA A 16 -3.86 -1.61 5.75
C ALA A 16 -3.01 -2.75 5.16
N TRP A 17 -3.65 -3.90 4.97
CA TRP A 17 -3.18 -5.05 4.19
C TRP A 17 -4.01 -5.14 2.89
N PRO A 18 -3.52 -5.71 1.77
CA PRO A 18 -2.23 -6.36 1.58
C PRO A 18 -1.08 -5.39 1.32
N PRO A 19 0.19 -5.83 1.45
CA PRO A 19 1.36 -5.00 1.20
C PRO A 19 1.28 -4.33 -0.17
N ILE A 20 1.84 -3.13 -0.27
CA ILE A 20 1.91 -2.36 -1.51
C ILE A 20 3.37 -2.14 -1.90
N LEU A 21 3.72 -2.56 -3.11
CA LEU A 21 4.94 -2.14 -3.80
C LEU A 21 4.61 -0.91 -4.65
N ALA A 22 5.06 0.26 -4.19
CA ALA A 22 4.84 1.51 -4.88
C ALA A 22 6.07 1.96 -5.67
N VAL A 23 5.81 2.58 -6.81
CA VAL A 23 6.81 3.19 -7.69
C VAL A 23 6.52 4.69 -7.81
N ASP A 24 7.52 5.51 -7.53
CA ASP A 24 7.55 6.96 -7.76
C ASP A 24 8.31 7.22 -9.09
N PRO A 25 7.61 7.28 -10.24
CA PRO A 25 8.27 7.25 -11.55
C PRO A 25 8.99 8.58 -11.83
N GLY A 26 10.30 8.54 -12.05
CA GLY A 26 11.07 9.70 -12.45
C GLY A 26 11.89 9.49 -13.72
N SER A 27 12.30 10.58 -14.36
CA SER A 27 13.04 10.56 -15.62
C SER A 27 14.52 10.18 -15.48
N ARG A 28 15.08 10.40 -14.28
CA ARG A 28 16.48 10.14 -13.93
C ARG A 28 16.63 9.24 -12.71
N SER A 29 15.71 9.37 -11.75
CA SER A 29 15.70 8.61 -10.50
C SER A 29 14.27 8.18 -10.21
N THR A 30 14.06 6.92 -9.86
CA THR A 30 12.76 6.34 -9.55
C THR A 30 12.80 5.70 -8.18
N GLY A 31 11.90 6.11 -7.30
CA GLY A 31 11.74 5.49 -5.98
C GLY A 31 10.91 4.23 -6.06
N ILE A 32 11.30 3.21 -5.32
CA ILE A 32 10.50 1.98 -5.15
C ILE A 32 10.45 1.68 -3.66
N CYS A 33 9.26 1.41 -3.14
CA CYS A 33 9.08 1.06 -1.72
C CYS A 33 8.09 -0.08 -1.58
N LEU A 34 8.49 -1.13 -0.85
CA LEU A 34 7.60 -2.16 -0.34
C LEU A 34 7.14 -1.77 1.05
N ARG A 35 5.85 -1.43 1.16
CA ARG A 35 5.22 -0.97 2.40
C ARG A 35 4.29 -2.05 2.97
N ILE A 36 4.34 -2.20 4.29
CA ILE A 36 3.45 -3.06 5.09
C ILE A 36 2.91 -2.23 6.25
N GLY A 37 1.61 -1.98 6.29
CA GLY A 37 1.03 -1.07 7.28
C GLY A 37 1.71 0.30 7.19
N THR A 38 2.29 0.78 8.29
CA THR A 38 3.08 2.03 8.32
C THR A 38 4.58 1.82 8.08
N ALA A 39 5.07 0.59 8.09
CA ALA A 39 6.49 0.28 7.93
C ALA A 39 6.93 0.25 6.45
N ALA A 40 8.16 0.69 6.20
CA ALA A 40 8.87 0.47 4.93
C ALA A 40 9.76 -0.77 5.10
N LEU A 41 9.33 -1.90 4.54
CA LEU A 41 10.08 -3.16 4.63
C LEU A 41 11.38 -3.06 3.84
N GLU A 42 11.30 -2.54 2.62
CA GLU A 42 12.47 -2.19 1.82
C GLU A 42 12.14 -1.03 0.89
N ALA A 43 13.10 -0.13 0.68
CA ALA A 43 12.97 0.93 -0.31
C ALA A 43 14.31 1.19 -1.00
N VAL A 44 14.24 1.43 -2.31
CA VAL A 44 15.41 1.72 -3.15
C VAL A 44 15.12 2.87 -4.09
N THR A 45 16.19 3.44 -4.63
CA THR A 45 16.15 4.38 -5.75
C THR A 45 16.90 3.74 -6.90
N VAL A 46 16.28 3.67 -8.07
CA VAL A 46 16.93 3.25 -9.31
C VAL A 46 17.31 4.51 -10.08
N GLU A 47 18.58 4.64 -10.45
CA GLU A 47 19.08 5.78 -11.22
C GLU A 47 19.40 5.38 -12.65
N ARG A 48 19.14 6.28 -13.60
CA ARG A 48 19.49 6.11 -15.00
C ARG A 48 20.98 6.37 -15.21
N THR A 49 21.72 5.35 -15.61
CA THR A 49 23.17 5.45 -15.92
C THR A 49 23.43 5.86 -17.38
N GLY A 50 24.28 6.86 -17.62
CA GLY A 50 24.83 7.21 -18.95
C GLY A 50 23.91 8.02 -19.88
N GLY A 51 24.49 8.89 -20.72
CA GLY A 51 23.77 9.89 -21.52
C GLY A 51 24.43 10.16 -22.87
N ASP A 52 24.33 9.19 -23.79
CA ASP A 52 25.02 9.24 -25.06
C ASP A 52 24.09 8.68 -26.16
N GLY A 53 23.40 9.56 -26.89
CA GLY A 53 22.96 9.34 -28.27
C GLY A 53 21.70 8.53 -28.59
N HIS A 54 21.12 7.73 -27.68
CA HIS A 54 19.86 6.99 -27.95
C HIS A 54 18.84 7.13 -26.82
N GLU A 55 18.13 8.26 -26.81
CA GLU A 55 17.22 8.66 -25.72
C GLU A 55 16.12 7.63 -25.41
N HIS A 56 15.53 7.01 -26.44
CA HIS A 56 14.43 6.04 -26.27
C HIS A 56 14.91 4.67 -25.76
N ALA A 57 15.93 4.08 -26.39
CA ALA A 57 16.46 2.78 -25.97
C ALA A 57 17.02 2.83 -24.55
N ALA A 58 17.66 3.93 -24.17
CA ALA A 58 18.12 4.15 -22.80
C ALA A 58 16.95 4.32 -21.81
N ALA A 59 15.87 5.01 -22.18
CA ALA A 59 14.66 5.10 -21.35
C ALA A 59 13.99 3.73 -21.15
N CYS A 60 13.91 2.90 -22.19
CA CYS A 60 13.36 1.55 -22.10
C CYS A 60 14.22 0.63 -21.21
N ARG A 61 15.55 0.68 -21.34
CA ARG A 61 16.46 -0.06 -20.46
C ARG A 61 16.32 0.38 -19.01
N TYR A 62 16.24 1.68 -18.77
CA TYR A 62 16.02 2.23 -17.44
C TYR A 62 14.67 1.78 -16.84
N ALA A 63 13.59 1.84 -17.62
CA ALA A 63 12.29 1.33 -17.18
C ALA A 63 12.36 -0.19 -16.87
N GLN A 64 13.07 -0.98 -17.67
CA GLN A 64 13.30 -2.40 -17.39
C GLN A 64 14.08 -2.60 -16.08
N GLN A 65 15.09 -1.79 -15.79
CA GLN A 65 15.83 -1.82 -14.51
C GLN A 65 14.91 -1.51 -13.32
N VAL A 66 13.98 -0.56 -13.47
CA VAL A 66 12.96 -0.27 -12.45
C VAL A 66 12.08 -1.50 -12.20
N ILE A 67 11.57 -2.15 -13.26
CA ILE A 67 10.72 -3.34 -13.12
C ILE A 67 11.49 -4.50 -12.49
N GLU A 68 12.75 -4.70 -12.87
CA GLU A 68 13.57 -5.75 -12.28
C GLU A 68 13.87 -5.47 -10.81
N ALA A 69 14.20 -4.24 -10.44
CA ALA A 69 14.41 -3.85 -9.05
C ALA A 69 13.13 -4.07 -8.20
N ALA A 70 11.97 -3.73 -8.74
CA ALA A 70 10.68 -3.98 -8.10
C ALA A 70 10.42 -5.48 -7.88
N ARG A 71 10.66 -6.32 -8.90
CA ARG A 71 10.58 -7.78 -8.76
C ARG A 71 11.57 -8.32 -7.74
N GLU A 72 12.78 -7.77 -7.72
CA GLU A 72 13.85 -8.19 -6.82
C GLU A 72 13.51 -7.90 -5.35
N ILE A 73 12.98 -6.71 -5.07
CA ILE A 73 12.46 -6.37 -3.74
C ILE A 73 11.41 -7.38 -3.30
N THR A 74 10.44 -7.69 -4.16
CA THR A 74 9.41 -8.71 -3.84
C THR A 74 10.02 -10.08 -3.61
N ARG A 75 11.02 -10.49 -4.40
CA ARG A 75 11.67 -11.80 -4.29
C ARG A 75 12.45 -11.93 -2.98
N ARG A 76 13.30 -10.96 -2.64
CA ARG A 76 14.11 -10.95 -1.40
C ARG A 76 13.25 -10.90 -0.14
N ASN A 77 12.12 -10.19 -0.21
CA ASN A 77 11.23 -10.03 0.93
C ASN A 77 10.11 -11.08 1.00
N ARG A 78 10.10 -12.10 0.14
CA ARG A 78 9.02 -13.10 0.10
C ARG A 78 8.82 -13.79 1.45
N GLU A 79 9.89 -14.18 2.13
CA GLU A 79 9.77 -14.81 3.44
C GLU A 79 9.23 -13.86 4.51
N ALA A 80 9.69 -12.60 4.51
CA ALA A 80 9.19 -11.59 5.43
C ALA A 80 7.70 -11.30 5.20
N LEU A 81 7.28 -11.20 3.93
CA LEU A 81 5.87 -11.05 3.54
C LEU A 81 5.02 -12.27 3.99
N ASN A 82 5.55 -13.48 3.85
CA ASN A 82 4.87 -14.70 4.29
C ASN A 82 4.77 -14.77 5.82
N ARG A 83 5.84 -14.41 6.55
CA ARG A 83 5.82 -14.33 8.03
C ARG A 83 4.79 -13.30 8.51
N GLU A 84 4.74 -12.14 7.88
CA GLU A 84 3.75 -11.11 8.21
C GLU A 84 2.33 -11.59 7.91
N ALA A 85 2.10 -12.28 6.79
CA ALA A 85 0.81 -12.89 6.47
C ALA A 85 0.39 -13.90 7.54
N VAL A 86 1.31 -14.79 7.96
CA VAL A 86 1.08 -15.76 9.04
C VAL A 86 0.77 -15.07 10.36
N ALA A 87 1.53 -14.04 10.74
CA ALA A 87 1.30 -13.27 11.97
C ALA A 87 -0.09 -12.60 11.98
N ARG A 88 -0.58 -12.18 10.80
CA ARG A 88 -1.94 -11.63 10.62
C ARG A 88 -3.01 -12.70 10.46
N GLY A 89 -2.63 -13.98 10.40
CA GLY A 89 -3.55 -15.10 10.20
C GLY A 89 -4.19 -15.14 8.81
N VAL A 90 -3.50 -14.60 7.79
CA VAL A 90 -3.99 -14.53 6.41
C VAL A 90 -3.11 -15.39 5.50
N GLN A 91 -3.68 -15.85 4.38
CA GLN A 91 -2.91 -16.63 3.42
C GLN A 91 -1.79 -15.78 2.81
N PRO A 92 -0.58 -16.33 2.66
CA PRO A 92 0.49 -15.67 1.94
C PRO A 92 0.07 -15.33 0.50
N GLY A 93 0.40 -14.11 0.07
CA GLY A 93 -0.01 -13.57 -1.23
C GLY A 93 -0.81 -12.29 -1.08
N GLY A 94 -1.08 -11.62 -2.21
CA GLY A 94 -1.90 -10.41 -2.25
C GLY A 94 -1.15 -9.10 -2.46
N LEU A 95 0.16 -9.10 -2.72
CA LEU A 95 0.92 -7.90 -3.05
C LEU A 95 0.21 -7.06 -4.13
N ARG A 96 -0.09 -5.81 -3.78
CA ARG A 96 -0.62 -4.82 -4.72
C ARG A 96 0.51 -3.93 -5.22
N HIS A 97 0.31 -3.38 -6.41
CA HIS A 97 1.27 -2.47 -7.04
C HIS A 97 0.63 -1.09 -7.12
N ALA A 98 1.42 -0.05 -6.92
CA ALA A 98 0.95 1.31 -7.05
C ALA A 98 1.97 2.17 -7.79
N ALA A 99 1.51 3.18 -8.50
CA ALA A 99 2.37 4.19 -9.09
C ALA A 99 1.72 5.55 -9.06
N GLU A 100 2.54 6.59 -8.88
CA GLU A 100 2.07 7.95 -9.11
C GLU A 100 1.78 8.19 -10.60
N THR A 101 0.70 8.89 -10.91
CA THR A 101 0.39 9.30 -12.27
C THR A 101 1.15 10.57 -12.67
N LEU A 102 1.29 10.76 -13.98
CA LEU A 102 1.87 11.98 -14.52
C LEU A 102 0.85 13.10 -14.63
N VAL A 103 1.38 14.32 -14.65
CA VAL A 103 0.60 15.54 -14.79
C VAL A 103 1.12 16.38 -15.92
N THR A 104 0.18 16.91 -16.69
CA THR A 104 0.48 17.92 -17.70
C THR A 104 0.98 19.19 -17.02
N PRO A 105 1.95 19.90 -17.62
CA PRO A 105 2.35 21.19 -17.12
C PRO A 105 1.19 22.17 -17.22
N THR A 106 0.86 22.85 -16.13
CA THR A 106 -0.14 23.90 -16.14
C THR A 106 0.52 25.23 -15.77
N PRO A 107 0.44 26.27 -16.63
CA PRO A 107 1.07 27.56 -16.34
C PRO A 107 0.39 28.31 -15.19
N ARG A 108 -0.78 27.85 -14.75
CA ARG A 108 -1.54 28.35 -13.60
C ARG A 108 -2.04 27.18 -12.75
N PRO A 109 -2.40 27.43 -11.48
CA PRO A 109 -3.16 26.48 -10.68
C PRO A 109 -4.45 26.09 -11.41
N VAL A 110 -4.73 24.80 -11.54
CA VAL A 110 -5.99 24.27 -12.11
C VAL A 110 -6.81 23.61 -11.02
N LYS A 111 -8.14 23.49 -11.21
CA LYS A 111 -9.07 22.97 -10.20
C LYS A 111 -8.59 21.65 -9.58
N GLY A 112 -8.07 21.73 -8.35
CA GLY A 112 -7.47 20.61 -7.62
C GLY A 112 -5.95 20.72 -7.35
N ARG A 113 -5.30 21.80 -7.80
CA ARG A 113 -3.91 22.14 -7.53
C ARG A 113 -3.77 23.64 -7.23
N GLN A 114 -2.88 23.97 -6.30
CA GLN A 114 -2.61 25.35 -5.87
C GLN A 114 -1.39 25.98 -6.54
N MET A 115 -0.55 25.20 -7.24
CA MET A 115 0.61 25.70 -7.99
C MET A 115 0.62 25.25 -9.46
N GLY A 116 1.21 26.09 -10.32
CA GLY A 116 1.53 25.73 -11.70
C GLY A 116 2.72 24.78 -11.77
N VAL A 117 2.81 24.01 -12.85
CA VAL A 117 3.94 23.12 -13.14
C VAL A 117 4.78 23.78 -14.22
N ALA A 118 6.05 24.06 -13.90
CA ALA A 118 6.94 24.75 -14.81
C ALA A 118 7.12 23.98 -16.13
N PRO A 119 7.23 24.65 -17.29
CA PRO A 119 7.40 24.00 -18.58
C PRO A 119 8.59 23.03 -18.66
N ARG A 120 9.64 23.24 -17.85
CA ARG A 120 10.81 22.34 -17.75
C ARG A 120 10.45 20.90 -17.37
N VAL A 121 9.30 20.66 -16.74
CA VAL A 121 8.81 19.30 -16.47
C VAL A 121 8.53 18.53 -17.77
N LEU A 122 8.24 19.20 -18.89
CA LEU A 122 8.10 18.58 -20.22
C LEU A 122 9.35 17.81 -20.65
N GLU A 123 10.54 18.28 -20.28
CA GLU A 123 11.81 17.61 -20.63
C GLU A 123 11.97 16.27 -19.89
N HIS A 124 11.28 16.10 -18.77
CA HIS A 124 11.36 14.91 -17.93
C HIS A 124 10.17 13.96 -18.11
N LEU A 125 9.04 14.46 -18.61
CA LEU A 125 7.82 13.67 -18.78
C LEU A 125 8.00 12.42 -19.67
N PRO A 126 8.70 12.44 -20.81
CA PRO A 126 8.88 11.24 -21.62
C PRO A 126 9.57 10.09 -20.87
N GLY A 127 10.60 10.41 -20.07
CA GLY A 127 11.32 9.42 -19.27
C GLY A 127 10.43 8.81 -18.18
N ALA A 128 9.78 9.66 -17.38
CA ALA A 128 8.85 9.21 -16.34
C ALA A 128 7.65 8.44 -16.93
N ALA A 129 7.16 8.84 -18.11
CA ALA A 129 6.07 8.16 -18.82
C ALA A 129 6.46 6.77 -19.29
N THR A 130 7.72 6.60 -19.72
CA THR A 130 8.24 5.27 -20.09
C THR A 130 8.25 4.34 -18.88
N VAL A 131 8.68 4.83 -17.71
CA VAL A 131 8.64 4.05 -16.45
C VAL A 131 7.20 3.73 -16.04
N LEU A 132 6.31 4.73 -15.99
CA LEU A 132 4.91 4.52 -15.65
C LEU A 132 4.23 3.53 -16.61
N GLY A 133 4.47 3.67 -17.91
CA GLY A 133 3.98 2.76 -18.94
C GLY A 133 4.46 1.33 -18.73
N ALA A 134 5.74 1.13 -18.39
CA ALA A 134 6.29 -0.17 -18.06
C ALA A 134 5.66 -0.78 -16.79
N VAL A 135 5.39 0.04 -15.76
CA VAL A 135 4.72 -0.39 -14.53
C VAL A 135 3.30 -0.85 -14.82
N VAL A 136 2.51 -0.05 -15.54
CA VAL A 136 1.12 -0.40 -15.91
C VAL A 136 1.09 -1.61 -16.85
N GLY A 137 2.02 -1.69 -17.80
CA GLY A 137 2.16 -2.84 -18.69
C GLY A 137 2.53 -4.14 -17.96
N THR A 138 3.35 -4.05 -16.92
CA THR A 138 3.76 -5.21 -16.10
C THR A 138 2.69 -5.61 -15.09
N TRP A 139 2.04 -4.63 -14.47
CA TRP A 139 0.98 -4.81 -13.47
C TRP A 139 -0.26 -4.02 -13.87
N PRO A 140 -1.14 -4.58 -14.74
CA PRO A 140 -2.32 -3.88 -15.24
C PRO A 140 -3.34 -3.47 -14.16
N ARG A 141 -3.25 -4.07 -12.97
CA ARG A 141 -4.07 -3.75 -11.79
C ARG A 141 -3.39 -2.79 -10.83
N ALA A 142 -2.30 -2.13 -11.24
CA ALA A 142 -1.62 -1.15 -10.41
C ALA A 142 -2.57 0.00 -10.05
N ILE A 143 -2.55 0.39 -8.78
CA ILE A 143 -3.34 1.50 -8.27
C ILE A 143 -2.63 2.79 -8.69
N LEU A 144 -3.34 3.61 -9.46
CA LEU A 144 -2.82 4.88 -9.95
C LEU A 144 -3.14 5.99 -8.94
N VAL A 145 -2.10 6.50 -8.29
CA VAL A 145 -2.20 7.55 -7.28
C VAL A 145 -2.00 8.90 -7.97
N PRO A 146 -2.94 9.85 -7.86
CA PRO A 146 -2.76 11.16 -8.47
C PRO A 146 -1.64 11.94 -7.77
N PRO A 147 -0.87 12.73 -8.52
CA PRO A 147 0.27 13.43 -7.96
C PRO A 147 -0.11 14.58 -7.06
N ARG A 148 0.60 14.70 -5.93
CA ARG A 148 0.37 15.78 -4.96
C ARG A 148 0.82 17.11 -5.56
N GLY A 149 -0.06 18.11 -5.52
CA GLY A 149 0.28 19.50 -5.85
C GLY A 149 -0.05 20.41 -4.67
N GLY A 150 0.80 21.40 -4.39
CA GLY A 150 0.61 22.40 -3.33
C GLY A 150 1.94 22.93 -2.76
N ASP A 151 1.84 23.91 -1.88
CA ASP A 151 2.97 24.72 -1.36
C ASP A 151 3.84 23.96 -0.33
N HIS A 152 3.45 22.72 0.01
CA HIS A 152 4.04 21.91 1.10
C HIS A 152 4.85 20.70 0.62
N GLY A 153 5.36 20.72 -0.62
CA GLY A 153 6.18 19.63 -1.16
C GLY A 153 5.37 18.44 -1.70
N GLY A 154 6.07 17.55 -2.41
CA GLY A 154 5.50 16.33 -2.98
C GLY A 154 5.18 15.28 -1.91
N TRP A 155 5.04 14.02 -2.32
CA TRP A 155 4.84 12.91 -1.38
C TRP A 155 6.04 12.67 -0.45
N ASP A 156 7.20 13.23 -0.75
CA ASP A 156 8.43 13.14 0.04
C ASP A 156 8.41 13.98 1.33
N ALA A 157 7.53 14.98 1.40
CA ALA A 157 7.37 15.89 2.54
C ALA A 157 6.31 15.42 3.56
N VAL A 158 5.76 14.21 3.41
CA VAL A 158 4.75 13.68 4.32
C VAL A 158 5.37 13.43 5.71
N GLU A 159 4.93 14.22 6.70
CA GLU A 159 5.24 14.00 8.11
C GLU A 159 4.84 12.58 8.54
N GLY A 160 5.66 11.95 9.38
CA GLY A 160 5.41 10.59 9.86
C GLY A 160 6.04 9.47 9.02
N ALA A 161 6.87 9.80 8.01
CA ALA A 161 7.71 8.79 7.37
C ALA A 161 8.52 8.00 8.42
N PRO A 162 8.70 6.67 8.27
CA PRO A 162 9.41 5.86 9.25
C PRO A 162 10.87 6.31 9.38
N ASP A 163 11.48 6.11 10.55
CA ASP A 163 12.83 6.61 10.83
C ASP A 163 13.88 6.07 9.85
N ASN A 164 13.70 4.84 9.37
CA ASN A 164 14.59 4.26 8.37
C ASN A 164 14.53 4.99 7.02
N LEU A 165 13.54 5.83 6.74
CA LEU A 165 13.45 6.67 5.55
C LEU A 165 13.79 8.16 5.81
N ARG A 166 14.19 8.50 7.05
CA ARG A 166 14.64 9.84 7.42
C ARG A 166 16.15 9.97 7.24
N GLY A 167 16.60 11.18 6.87
CA GLY A 167 18.02 11.48 6.66
C GLY A 167 18.57 11.02 5.32
N ARG A 168 19.90 10.85 5.28
CA ARG A 168 20.67 10.59 4.06
C ARG A 168 20.67 9.11 3.68
N THR A 169 20.87 8.84 2.40
CA THR A 169 21.08 7.49 1.85
C THR A 169 22.38 6.88 2.42
N PRO A 170 22.44 5.55 2.70
CA PRO A 170 23.66 4.90 3.20
C PRO A 170 24.88 5.11 2.30
N SER A 171 26.07 5.18 2.90
CA SER A 171 27.35 5.27 2.20
C SER A 171 27.60 4.03 1.33
N GLY A 172 27.91 4.23 0.04
CA GLY A 172 28.11 3.15 -0.95
C GLY A 172 27.10 3.16 -2.09
N TRP A 173 26.12 4.05 -2.05
CA TRP A 173 25.19 4.30 -3.16
C TRP A 173 25.77 5.42 -4.06
N LEU A 174 25.67 5.25 -5.38
CA LEU A 174 26.27 6.17 -6.36
C LEU A 174 25.69 7.59 -6.20
N SER A 175 26.56 8.58 -6.40
CA SER A 175 26.33 10.00 -6.14
C SER A 175 25.26 10.60 -7.06
N GLY A 176 24.15 11.09 -6.48
CA GLY A 176 23.11 11.80 -7.23
C GLY A 176 21.84 12.16 -6.42
N GLY A 177 21.39 11.29 -5.53
CA GLY A 177 20.25 11.57 -4.63
C GLY A 177 20.69 12.13 -3.27
N SER A 178 20.48 13.42 -3.02
CA SER A 178 20.91 14.05 -1.76
C SER A 178 20.13 13.59 -0.52
N ASP A 179 18.95 12.97 -0.69
CA ASP A 179 18.09 12.49 0.39
C ASP A 179 17.27 11.27 -0.06
N ARG A 180 16.71 10.52 0.90
CA ARG A 180 15.77 9.40 0.64
C ARG A 180 14.39 9.86 0.10
N SER A 181 14.33 10.99 -0.61
CA SER A 181 13.10 11.65 -1.06
C SER A 181 12.23 10.76 -1.95
N HIS A 182 12.79 10.18 -3.01
CA HIS A 182 12.06 9.25 -3.90
C HIS A 182 11.53 8.01 -3.17
N GLN A 183 12.29 7.51 -2.18
CA GLN A 183 11.86 6.38 -1.36
C GLN A 183 10.71 6.76 -0.43
N ARG A 184 10.76 7.95 0.18
CA ARG A 184 9.65 8.52 0.96
C ARG A 184 8.42 8.77 0.10
N SER A 185 8.58 9.33 -1.10
CA SER A 185 7.50 9.48 -2.07
C SER A 185 6.86 8.13 -2.36
N ALA A 186 7.65 7.11 -2.71
CA ALA A 186 7.12 5.76 -2.96
C ALA A 186 6.40 5.19 -1.72
N TRP A 187 6.94 5.35 -0.51
CA TRP A 187 6.27 4.91 0.72
C TRP A 187 4.92 5.63 0.96
N ALA A 188 4.85 6.93 0.70
CA ALA A 188 3.65 7.72 0.85
C ALA A 188 2.62 7.40 -0.26
N ILE A 189 3.06 7.18 -1.49
CA ILE A 189 2.23 6.66 -2.60
C ILE A 189 1.62 5.32 -2.22
N ALA A 190 2.38 4.41 -1.62
CA ALA A 190 1.84 3.14 -1.11
C ALA A 190 0.74 3.36 -0.08
N GLY A 191 0.93 4.27 0.89
CA GLY A 191 -0.11 4.64 1.85
C GLY A 191 -1.36 5.23 1.21
N ALA A 192 -1.19 6.13 0.24
CA ALA A 192 -2.30 6.72 -0.49
C ALA A 192 -3.05 5.66 -1.30
N ALA A 193 -2.34 4.72 -1.92
CA ALA A 193 -2.94 3.60 -2.65
C ALA A 193 -3.78 2.71 -1.73
N HIS A 194 -3.37 2.50 -0.47
CA HIS A 194 -4.21 1.83 0.52
C HIS A 194 -5.52 2.57 0.76
N VAL A 195 -5.46 3.88 1.02
CA VAL A 195 -6.66 4.69 1.28
C VAL A 195 -7.58 4.73 0.05
N LEU A 196 -7.02 4.85 -1.16
CA LEU A 196 -7.79 4.88 -2.41
C LEU A 196 -8.44 3.53 -2.74
N ALA A 197 -7.80 2.41 -2.36
CA ALA A 197 -8.33 1.08 -2.59
C ALA A 197 -9.20 0.56 -1.43
N ALA A 198 -9.27 1.29 -0.31
CA ALA A 198 -10.12 0.93 0.81
C ALA A 198 -11.59 1.19 0.44
N GLN A 199 -12.42 0.16 0.54
CA GLN A 199 -13.87 0.34 0.48
C GLN A 199 -14.35 1.07 1.75
N PRO A 200 -15.47 1.81 1.71
CA PRO A 200 -16.10 2.33 2.91
C PRO A 200 -16.27 1.21 3.96
N ARG A 201 -16.00 1.50 5.23
CA ARG A 201 -16.05 0.48 6.31
C ARG A 201 -17.40 -0.25 6.37
N SER A 202 -18.51 0.45 6.10
CA SER A 202 -19.85 -0.15 6.02
C SER A 202 -19.98 -1.19 4.90
N GLU A 203 -19.36 -0.94 3.75
CA GLU A 203 -19.31 -1.89 2.64
C GLU A 203 -18.37 -3.05 2.94
N GLN A 204 -17.20 -2.78 3.54
CA GLN A 204 -16.28 -3.81 4.01
C GLN A 204 -16.98 -4.79 4.97
N VAL A 205 -17.71 -4.26 5.98
CA VAL A 205 -18.48 -5.07 6.93
C VAL A 205 -19.56 -5.88 6.20
N ARG A 206 -20.29 -5.27 5.27
CA ARG A 206 -21.35 -5.98 4.52
C ARG A 206 -20.79 -7.09 3.62
N ALA A 207 -19.68 -6.83 2.94
CA ALA A 207 -18.99 -7.82 2.11
C ALA A 207 -18.43 -8.96 2.96
N ALA A 208 -17.75 -8.63 4.07
CA ALA A 208 -17.24 -9.58 5.05
C ALA A 208 -18.35 -10.48 5.59
N SER A 209 -19.45 -9.89 6.09
CA SER A 209 -20.58 -10.65 6.65
C SER A 209 -21.18 -11.63 5.65
N ARG A 210 -21.28 -11.25 4.35
CA ARG A 210 -21.76 -12.16 3.30
C ARG A 210 -20.77 -13.30 3.02
N ALA A 211 -19.47 -12.99 2.95
CA ALA A 211 -18.44 -14.00 2.74
C ALA A 211 -18.40 -14.99 3.92
N VAL A 212 -18.43 -14.49 5.17
CA VAL A 212 -18.47 -15.32 6.39
C VAL A 212 -19.73 -16.19 6.44
N ALA A 213 -20.89 -15.63 6.11
CA ALA A 213 -22.14 -16.40 6.06
C ALA A 213 -22.06 -17.57 5.08
N SER A 214 -21.38 -17.39 3.93
CA SER A 214 -21.19 -18.46 2.95
C SER A 214 -20.31 -19.61 3.46
N LEU A 215 -19.45 -19.34 4.44
CA LEU A 215 -18.58 -20.35 5.06
C LEU A 215 -19.28 -21.15 6.15
N SER A 216 -20.48 -20.73 6.58
CA SER A 216 -21.30 -21.42 7.60
C SER A 216 -20.51 -21.84 8.85
N PRO A 217 -19.81 -20.90 9.54
CA PRO A 217 -18.98 -21.25 10.68
C PRO A 217 -19.78 -21.81 11.85
N SER A 218 -19.15 -22.67 12.66
CA SER A 218 -19.67 -23.06 13.98
C SER A 218 -19.33 -22.02 15.04
N LEU A 219 -19.93 -22.14 16.24
CA LEU A 219 -19.60 -21.28 17.39
C LEU A 219 -18.24 -21.60 18.04
N ASP A 220 -17.66 -22.74 17.68
CA ASP A 220 -16.33 -23.15 18.11
C ASP A 220 -15.26 -22.17 17.56
N PRO A 221 -14.38 -21.61 18.42
CA PRO A 221 -13.40 -20.61 18.00
C PRO A 221 -12.41 -21.12 16.95
N GLU A 222 -12.04 -22.40 16.96
CA GLU A 222 -11.13 -22.98 15.95
C GLU A 222 -11.73 -22.98 14.55
N SER A 223 -13.06 -22.97 14.44
CA SER A 223 -13.79 -22.84 13.18
C SER A 223 -14.18 -21.38 12.86
N LEU A 224 -14.69 -20.66 13.86
CA LEU A 224 -15.20 -19.30 13.68
C LEU A 224 -14.11 -18.31 13.29
N ILE A 225 -12.96 -18.34 13.97
CA ILE A 225 -11.89 -17.36 13.74
C ILE A 225 -11.26 -17.52 12.35
N PRO A 226 -10.90 -18.73 11.88
CA PRO A 226 -10.44 -18.92 10.51
C PRO A 226 -11.50 -18.54 9.47
N ALA A 227 -12.79 -18.83 9.70
CA ALA A 227 -13.86 -18.44 8.78
C ALA A 227 -14.02 -16.91 8.69
N LEU A 228 -13.93 -16.20 9.82
CA LEU A 228 -13.93 -14.73 9.84
C LEU A 228 -12.74 -14.18 9.06
N ARG A 229 -11.53 -14.67 9.32
CA ARG A 229 -10.31 -14.25 8.59
C ARG A 229 -10.42 -14.54 7.09
N ALA A 230 -10.91 -15.72 6.71
CA ALA A 230 -11.13 -16.10 5.32
C ALA A 230 -12.19 -15.22 4.64
N GLY A 231 -13.30 -14.91 5.32
CA GLY A 231 -14.34 -14.02 4.79
C GLY A 231 -13.85 -12.58 4.62
N LEU A 232 -13.07 -12.06 5.58
CA LEU A 232 -12.39 -10.77 5.46
C LEU A 232 -11.41 -10.74 4.28
N ALA A 233 -10.64 -11.81 4.12
CA ALA A 233 -9.71 -11.97 3.00
C ALA A 233 -10.43 -11.95 1.65
N GLN A 234 -11.50 -12.73 1.50
CA GLN A 234 -12.31 -12.79 0.29
C GLN A 234 -12.96 -11.44 -0.04
N ALA A 235 -13.41 -10.72 0.99
CA ALA A 235 -14.00 -9.38 0.85
C ALA A 235 -12.96 -8.27 0.61
N GLY A 236 -11.66 -8.55 0.78
CA GLY A 236 -10.62 -7.52 0.81
C GLY A 236 -10.77 -6.53 1.96
N ALA A 237 -11.50 -6.90 3.01
CA ALA A 237 -11.87 -6.09 4.17
C ALA A 237 -10.81 -6.18 5.28
N TRP A 238 -9.55 -6.03 4.89
CA TRP A 238 -8.41 -6.30 5.76
C TRP A 238 -8.28 -5.33 6.94
N ASP A 239 -8.82 -4.11 6.79
CA ASP A 239 -8.87 -3.10 7.87
C ASP A 239 -9.74 -3.55 9.05
N LEU A 240 -10.53 -4.60 8.89
CA LEU A 240 -11.33 -5.18 9.95
C LEU A 240 -10.61 -6.31 10.71
N LEU A 241 -9.39 -6.71 10.30
CA LEU A 241 -8.60 -7.70 11.04
C LEU A 241 -8.28 -7.23 12.46
N ASP A 242 -7.96 -5.95 12.63
CA ASP A 242 -7.74 -5.35 13.96
C ASP A 242 -9.03 -5.30 14.80
N HIS A 243 -10.18 -5.48 14.16
CA HIS A 243 -11.51 -5.56 14.79
C HIS A 243 -12.04 -7.00 14.89
N LEU A 244 -11.20 -8.01 14.64
CA LEU A 244 -11.58 -9.42 14.68
C LEU A 244 -12.25 -9.84 16.00
N PRO A 245 -11.79 -9.41 17.20
CA PRO A 245 -12.49 -9.73 18.45
C PRO A 245 -13.93 -9.20 18.49
N ALA A 246 -14.14 -7.96 18.05
CA ALA A 246 -15.47 -7.35 18.01
C ALA A 246 -16.38 -8.03 16.97
N LEU A 247 -15.82 -8.39 15.80
CA LEU A 247 -16.53 -9.13 14.77
C LEU A 247 -16.94 -10.52 15.27
N ALA A 248 -16.05 -11.24 15.95
CA ALA A 248 -16.36 -12.56 16.50
C ALA A 248 -17.46 -12.48 17.57
N ALA A 249 -17.39 -11.50 18.47
CA ALA A 249 -18.45 -11.25 19.46
C ALA A 249 -19.80 -10.93 18.83
N ALA A 250 -19.81 -10.15 17.74
CA ALA A 250 -21.02 -9.85 16.98
C ALA A 250 -21.58 -11.08 16.26
N SER A 251 -20.73 -11.91 15.64
CA SER A 251 -21.15 -13.16 14.99
C SER A 251 -21.77 -14.13 15.99
N VAL A 252 -21.14 -14.32 17.16
CA VAL A 252 -21.71 -15.13 18.25
C VAL A 252 -23.10 -14.62 18.63
N ALA A 253 -23.25 -13.30 18.85
CA ALA A 253 -24.53 -12.71 19.23
C ALA A 253 -25.64 -12.94 18.19
N VAL A 254 -25.29 -12.92 16.91
CA VAL A 254 -26.24 -13.19 15.81
C VAL A 254 -26.61 -14.67 15.77
N MET A 255 -25.63 -15.57 15.92
CA MET A 255 -25.82 -17.02 15.83
C MET A 255 -26.54 -17.63 17.04
N THR A 256 -26.45 -16.99 18.21
CA THR A 256 -27.12 -17.43 19.46
C THR A 256 -28.33 -16.58 19.82
N ARG A 257 -28.92 -15.86 18.85
CA ARG A 257 -30.05 -14.96 19.09
C ARG A 257 -31.16 -15.68 19.86
N GLY A 258 -31.46 -15.20 21.08
CA GLY A 258 -32.49 -15.76 21.96
C GLY A 258 -31.98 -16.71 23.05
N ASP A 259 -30.70 -17.06 23.05
CA ASP A 259 -30.07 -17.94 24.03
C ASP A 259 -28.84 -17.27 24.68
N ARG A 260 -29.09 -16.60 25.80
CA ARG A 260 -28.09 -15.78 26.51
C ARG A 260 -26.96 -16.62 27.11
N ALA A 261 -27.29 -17.77 27.69
CA ALA A 261 -26.31 -18.64 28.32
C ALA A 261 -25.31 -19.19 27.28
N ARG A 262 -25.82 -19.61 26.11
CA ARG A 262 -24.99 -20.04 24.99
C ARG A 262 -24.15 -18.91 24.40
N ALA A 263 -24.71 -17.70 24.32
CA ALA A 263 -23.99 -16.51 23.86
C ALA A 263 -22.78 -16.20 24.75
N ASP A 264 -22.97 -16.19 26.06
CA ASP A 264 -21.93 -15.82 27.02
C ASP A 264 -20.82 -16.87 27.07
N ALA A 265 -21.16 -18.17 27.03
CA ALA A 265 -20.18 -19.25 26.94
C ALA A 265 -19.34 -19.19 25.65
N ALA A 266 -19.97 -18.97 24.49
CA ALA A 266 -19.28 -18.88 23.22
C ALA A 266 -18.37 -17.63 23.15
N ARG A 267 -18.80 -16.48 23.69
CA ARG A 267 -17.96 -15.27 23.77
C ARG A 267 -16.72 -15.50 24.62
N ALA A 268 -16.86 -16.12 25.79
CA ALA A 268 -15.73 -16.41 26.67
C ALA A 268 -14.72 -17.36 25.98
N SER A 269 -15.21 -18.40 25.30
CA SER A 269 -14.36 -19.32 24.53
C SER A 269 -13.56 -18.62 23.43
N VAL A 270 -14.24 -17.76 22.65
CA VAL A 270 -13.62 -16.96 21.58
C VAL A 270 -12.60 -15.96 22.13
N ALA A 271 -12.90 -15.28 23.24
CA ALA A 271 -11.98 -14.34 23.86
C ALA A 271 -10.69 -15.04 24.32
N ASN A 272 -10.83 -16.16 25.04
CA ASN A 272 -9.69 -16.97 25.50
C ASN A 272 -8.83 -17.48 24.34
N PHE A 273 -9.48 -17.92 23.25
CA PHE A 273 -8.77 -18.39 22.05
C PHE A 273 -7.94 -17.26 21.39
N LEU A 274 -8.52 -16.06 21.28
CA LEU A 274 -7.83 -14.91 20.70
C LEU A 274 -6.69 -14.41 21.59
N GLU A 275 -6.88 -14.40 22.91
CA GLU A 275 -5.82 -14.06 23.88
C GLU A 275 -4.67 -15.07 23.83
N GLY A 276 -4.97 -16.38 23.78
CA GLY A 276 -3.97 -17.44 23.66
C GLY A 276 -3.27 -17.49 22.29
N SER A 277 -3.87 -16.92 21.25
CA SER A 277 -3.26 -16.82 19.90
C SER A 277 -2.36 -15.59 19.72
N LEU A 278 -2.39 -14.65 20.68
CA LEU A 278 -1.59 -13.42 20.68
C LEU A 278 -0.37 -13.48 21.63
N ALA A 279 -0.26 -14.55 22.43
CA ALA A 279 0.86 -14.87 23.31
C ALA A 279 1.90 -15.75 22.60
#